data_AF-A0A2S1RCW2-F1
#
_entry.id   AF-A0A2S1RCW2-F1
#
_cell.length_a   1.000
_cell.length_b   1.000
_cell.length_c   1.000
_cell.angle_alpha   90.00
_cell.angle_beta   90.00
_cell.angle_gamma   90.00
#
_symmetry.space_group_name_H-M   'P 1'
#
loop_
_entity.id
_entity.type
_entity.pdbx_description
1 polymer ?
#
loop_
_entity_poly.entity_id
_entity_poly.type
_entity_poly.pdbx_seq_one_letter_code
_entity_poly.pdbx_strand_id
1 'polypeptide(L)' 'MRVHDDGDWSTIIVFEGLLTVTNALITWDIPPGTPAGEYRVVYTASGRGLDGRLFPVRGESRAFDVR' A
#
# COMPACT_ATOMS: atom_id res chain seq x y z
N MET A 1 5.82 10.34 -8.92
CA MET A 1 6.99 10.37 -8.00
C MET A 1 6.56 9.71 -6.69
N ARG A 2 7.42 8.91 -6.05
CA ARG A 2 7.14 8.38 -4.69
C ARG A 2 7.48 9.45 -3.67
N VAL A 3 6.60 9.69 -2.70
CA VAL A 3 6.76 10.70 -1.64
C VAL A 3 6.87 10.08 -0.24
N HIS A 4 6.31 8.88 -0.07
CA HIS A 4 6.38 8.07 1.14
C HIS A 4 6.58 6.58 0.79
N ASP A 5 7.17 5.82 1.70
CA ASP A 5 7.25 4.35 1.64
C ASP A 5 7.02 3.70 3.01
N ASP A 6 7.06 2.36 3.05
CA ASP A 6 6.75 1.56 4.25
C ASP A 6 7.77 1.67 5.38
N GLY A 7 8.86 2.42 5.17
CA GLY A 7 9.78 2.84 6.22
C GLY A 7 9.35 4.10 6.97
N ASP A 8 8.36 4.85 6.46
CA ASP A 8 7.88 6.07 7.09
C ASP A 8 6.92 5.77 8.24
N TRP A 9 7.14 6.44 9.39
CA TRP A 9 6.28 6.32 10.58
C TRP A 9 4.80 6.68 10.34
N SER A 10 4.52 7.50 9.33
CA SER A 10 3.16 7.88 8.93
C SER A 10 2.47 6.84 8.05
N THR A 11 3.15 5.77 7.67
CA THR A 11 2.58 4.70 6.85
C THR A 11 2.48 3.42 7.65
N ILE A 12 1.37 2.72 7.49
CA ILE A 12 1.10 1.49 8.22
C ILE A 12 0.55 0.49 7.22
N ILE A 13 1.04 -0.75 7.31
CA ILE A 13 0.47 -1.89 6.63
C ILE A 13 -0.01 -2.92 7.65
N VAL A 14 -1.27 -3.31 7.52
CA VAL A 14 -1.88 -4.40 8.31
C VAL A 14 -2.26 -5.52 7.37
N PHE A 15 -1.87 -6.74 7.73
CA PHE A 15 -2.21 -7.94 6.98
C PHE A 15 -3.28 -8.74 7.71
N GLU A 16 -4.37 -9.01 7.01
CA GLU A 16 -5.45 -9.88 7.49
C GLU A 16 -5.56 -11.09 6.57
N GLY A 17 -5.32 -12.28 7.11
CA GLY A 17 -5.41 -13.53 6.37
C GLY A 17 -6.74 -14.24 6.57
N LEU A 18 -7.34 -14.72 5.47
CA LEU A 18 -8.44 -15.67 5.49
C LEU A 18 -8.16 -16.79 4.46
N LEU A 19 -7.90 -18.00 4.97
CA LEU A 19 -7.47 -19.15 4.16
C LEU A 19 -6.27 -18.80 3.26
N THR A 20 -6.44 -18.85 1.94
CA THR A 20 -5.40 -18.56 0.93
C THR A 20 -5.39 -17.11 0.48
N VAL A 21 -6.24 -16.27 1.05
CA VAL A 21 -6.38 -14.85 0.68
C VAL A 21 -5.81 -13.98 1.81
N THR A 22 -5.02 -12.99 1.44
CA THR A 22 -4.55 -11.95 2.36
C THR A 22 -5.06 -10.61 1.87
N ASN A 23 -5.75 -9.89 2.76
CA ASN A 23 -6.03 -8.48 2.57
C ASN A 23 -4.87 -7.68 3.17
N ALA A 24 -4.36 -6.72 2.40
CA ALA A 24 -3.44 -5.70 2.89
C ALA A 24 -4.20 -4.39 3.04
N LEU A 25 -4.34 -3.90 4.27
CA LEU A 25 -4.84 -2.56 4.55
C LEU A 25 -3.64 -1.62 4.67
N ILE A 26 -3.58 -0.64 3.77
CA ILE A 26 -2.54 0.38 3.76
C ILE A 26 -3.15 1.67 4.27
N THR A 27 -2.57 2.24 5.31
CA THR A 27 -2.94 3.53 5.89
C THR A 27 -1.78 4.51 5.71
N TRP A 28 -2.14 5.76 5.41
CA TRP A 28 -1.22 6.89 5.44
C TRP A 28 -1.82 8.00 6.29
N ASP A 29 -1.22 8.24 7.46
CA ASP A 29 -1.54 9.36 8.34
C ASP A 29 -0.84 10.61 7.81
N ILE A 30 -1.57 11.40 7.01
CA ILE A 30 -1.03 12.56 6.28
C ILE A 30 -0.36 13.55 7.26
N PRO A 31 0.98 13.73 7.21
CA PRO A 31 1.67 14.61 8.14
C PRO A 31 1.31 16.10 7.92
N PRO A 32 1.36 16.93 8.99
CA PRO A 32 1.23 18.37 8.84
C PRO A 32 2.27 18.94 7.85
N GLY A 33 1.86 19.87 7.01
CA GLY A 33 2.73 20.48 6.00
C GLY A 33 2.92 19.65 4.72
N THR A 34 2.20 18.52 4.58
CA THR A 34 2.12 17.80 3.30
C THR A 34 1.60 18.77 2.22
N PRO A 35 2.29 18.93 1.09
CA PRO A 35 1.83 19.79 0.01
C PRO A 35 0.43 19.40 -0.46
N ALA A 36 -0.41 20.40 -0.74
CA ALA A 36 -1.69 20.14 -1.39
C ALA A 36 -1.46 19.57 -2.80
N GLY A 37 -2.29 18.61 -3.21
CA GLY A 37 -2.14 17.96 -4.50
C GLY A 37 -2.90 16.64 -4.60
N GLU A 38 -2.78 16.01 -5.76
CA GLU A 38 -3.35 14.69 -6.03
C GLU A 38 -2.36 13.58 -5.65
N TYR A 39 -2.81 12.63 -4.83
CA TYR A 39 -2.04 11.51 -4.33
C TYR A 39 -2.75 10.18 -4.65
N ARG A 40 -2.00 9.08 -4.53
CA ARG A 40 -2.55 7.72 -4.55
C ARG A 40 -1.68 6.79 -3.70
N VAL A 41 -2.28 5.70 -3.23
CA VAL A 41 -1.56 4.61 -2.59
C VAL A 41 -1.25 3.55 -3.64
N VAL A 42 0.01 3.11 -3.67
CA VAL A 42 0.47 2.00 -4.52
C VAL A 42 1.00 0.91 -3.61
N TYR A 43 0.50 -0.31 -3.79
CA TYR A 43 0.93 -1.49 -3.05
C TYR A 43 1.67 -2.43 -4.00
N THR A 44 2.83 -2.91 -3.55
CA THR A 44 3.61 -3.95 -4.24
C THR A 44 3.96 -5.06 -3.28
N ALA A 45 3.83 -6.31 -3.71
CA ALA A 45 4.16 -7.47 -2.90
C ALA A 45 4.55 -8.67 -3.77
N SER A 46 4.88 -9.78 -3.11
CA SER A 46 5.00 -11.09 -3.74
C SER A 46 3.87 -12.00 -3.26
N GLY A 47 3.14 -12.59 -4.19
CA GLY A 47 2.25 -13.71 -3.93
C GLY A 47 2.98 -15.04 -4.07
N ARG A 48 2.39 -16.10 -3.51
CA ARG A 48 2.88 -17.47 -3.66
C ARG A 48 1.80 -18.34 -4.28
N GLY A 49 2.10 -18.94 -5.44
CA GLY A 49 1.21 -19.86 -6.13
C GLY A 49 1.08 -21.20 -5.40
N LEU A 50 0.07 -21.99 -5.75
CA LEU A 50 -0.12 -23.34 -5.21
C LEU A 50 1.04 -24.28 -5.61
N ASP A 51 1.75 -23.99 -6.70
CA ASP A 51 2.99 -24.67 -7.12
C ASP A 51 4.22 -24.21 -6.33
N GLY A 52 4.04 -23.32 -5.36
CA GLY A 52 5.08 -22.78 -4.49
C GLY A 52 5.90 -21.66 -5.10
N ARG A 53 5.73 -21.32 -6.39
CA ARG A 53 6.46 -20.24 -7.06
C ARG A 53 5.97 -18.87 -6.60
N LEU A 54 6.89 -17.90 -6.54
CA LEU A 54 6.55 -16.51 -6.26
C LEU A 54 6.13 -15.79 -7.53
N PHE A 55 5.19 -14.85 -7.41
CA PHE A 55 4.78 -13.95 -8.48
C PHE A 55 4.57 -12.53 -7.95
N PRO A 56 4.80 -11.48 -8.77
CA PRO A 56 4.60 -10.11 -8.33
C PRO A 56 3.11 -9.78 -8.21
N VAL A 57 2.77 -9.01 -7.18
CA VAL A 57 1.45 -8.41 -6.97
C VAL A 57 1.59 -6.90 -6.97
N ARG A 58 0.70 -6.20 -7.67
CA ARG A 58 0.60 -4.74 -7.64
C ARG A 58 -0.87 -4.30 -7.59
N GLY A 59 -1.16 -3.37 -6.71
CA GLY A 59 -2.45 -2.69 -6.61
C GLY A 59 -2.27 -1.19 -6.54
N GLU A 60 -3.23 -0.44 -7.06
CA GLU A 60 -3.24 1.02 -6.99
C GLU A 60 -4.63 1.50 -6.58
N SER A 61 -4.68 2.41 -5.60
CA SER A 61 -5.94 3.08 -5.26
C SER A 61 -6.36 4.02 -6.40
N ARG A 62 -7.63 4.46 -6.34
CA ARG A 62 -8.01 5.70 -7.03
C ARG A 62 -7.18 6.87 -6.47
N ALA A 63 -7.02 7.91 -7.28
CA ALA A 63 -6.40 9.14 -6.81
C ALA A 63 -7.33 9.88 -5.81
N PHE A 64 -6.73 10.65 -4.92
CA PHE A 64 -7.42 11.48 -3.93
C PHE A 64 -6.65 12.79 -3.70
N ASP A 65 -7.39 13.85 -3.34
CA ASP A 65 -6.79 15.15 -3.04
C ASP A 65 -6.36 15.26 -1.57
N VAL A 66 -5.17 15.81 -1.34
CA VAL A 66 -4.76 16.40 -0.06
C VAL A 66 -4.92 17.92 -0.17
N ARG A 67 -5.52 18.54 0.84
CA ARG A 67 -5.89 19.97 0.85
C ARG A 67 -5.47 20.64 2.14
#